data_AF-A0A8E2I3V3-F1
#
_entry.id   AF-A0A8E2I3V3-F1
#
_cell.length_a   1.000
_cell.length_b   1.000
_cell.length_c   1.000
_cell.angle_alpha   90.00
_cell.angle_beta   90.00
_cell.angle_gamma   90.00
#
_symmetry.space_group_name_H-M   'P 1'
#
loop_
_entity.id
_entity.type
_entity.pdbx_description
1 polymer ?
#
loop_
_entity_poly.entity_id
_entity_poly.type
_entity_poly.pdbx_seq_one_letter_code
_entity_poly.pdbx_strand_id
1 'polypeptide(L)' 'MKTHEQMDAIFLPTETGMIKIYAYGFSPSGSWGQVYTEYNDITITVKGYHRKKTIIRSLSRLNESLLNKMEDK' A
#
# COMPACT_ATOMS: atom_id res chain seq x y z
N MET A 1 -5.37 -3.24 27.51
CA MET A 1 -5.14 -3.50 26.07
C MET A 1 -5.70 -2.31 25.30
N LYS A 2 -4.88 -1.47 24.67
CA LYS A 2 -5.40 -0.34 23.87
C LYS A 2 -5.81 -0.86 22.49
N THR A 3 -7.07 -1.24 22.40
CA THR A 3 -7.83 -1.52 21.18
C THR A 3 -8.06 -0.22 20.41
N HIS A 4 -7.22 0.05 19.42
CA HIS A 4 -7.56 0.74 18.16
C HIS A 4 -6.40 0.48 17.19
N GLU A 5 -6.33 -0.72 16.63
CA GLU A 5 -5.56 -0.96 15.40
C GLU A 5 -6.33 -0.28 14.26
N GLN A 6 -6.24 1.05 14.21
CA GLN A 6 -6.87 1.83 13.14
C GLN A 6 -6.17 1.46 11.83
N MET A 7 -6.92 0.82 10.95
CA MET A 7 -6.51 0.49 9.60
C MET A 7 -7.24 1.42 8.64
N ASP A 8 -6.49 2.13 7.82
CA ASP A 8 -7.06 2.88 6.72
C ASP A 8 -7.05 2.02 5.47
N ALA A 9 -8.21 1.91 4.83
CA ALA A 9 -8.36 1.25 3.55
C ALA A 9 -8.73 2.28 2.48
N ILE A 10 -8.03 2.25 1.35
CA ILE A 10 -8.33 3.06 0.16
C ILE A 10 -8.54 2.10 -1.00
N PHE A 11 -9.68 2.25 -1.68
CA PHE A 11 -10.04 1.46 -2.84
C PHE A 11 -10.18 2.38 -4.03
N LEU A 12 -9.39 2.11 -5.08
CA LEU A 12 -9.44 2.86 -6.33
C LEU A 12 -9.88 1.89 -7.44
N PRO A 13 -11.15 1.95 -7.87
CA PRO A 13 -11.61 1.15 -9.00
C PRO A 13 -10.94 1.64 -10.28
N THR A 14 -10.58 0.72 -11.15
CA THR A 14 -10.07 0.97 -12.51
C THR A 14 -10.91 0.17 -13.51
N GLU A 15 -10.74 0.40 -14.80
CA GLU A 15 -11.44 -0.39 -15.83
C GLU A 15 -11.02 -1.87 -15.82
N THR A 16 -9.80 -2.17 -15.39
CA THR A 16 -9.20 -3.52 -15.46
C THR A 16 -9.02 -4.18 -14.08
N GLY A 17 -9.55 -3.58 -13.02
CA GLY A 17 -9.45 -4.13 -11.66
C GLY A 17 -9.72 -3.11 -10.57
N MET A 18 -9.11 -3.34 -9.41
CA MET A 18 -9.23 -2.46 -8.25
C MET A 18 -7.90 -2.40 -7.50
N ILE A 19 -7.37 -1.20 -7.29
CA ILE A 19 -6.21 -1.00 -6.44
C ILE A 19 -6.71 -0.91 -5.00
N LYS A 20 -6.23 -1.82 -4.13
CA LYS A 20 -6.55 -1.83 -2.70
C LYS A 20 -5.31 -1.42 -1.93
N ILE A 21 -5.43 -0.43 -1.06
CA ILE A 21 -4.36 0.05 -0.20
C ILE A 21 -4.81 -0.10 1.24
N TYR A 22 -4.05 -0.82 2.05
CA TYR A 22 -4.28 -0.97 3.49
C TYR A 22 -3.09 -0.39 4.24
N ALA A 23 -3.32 0.56 5.13
CA ALA A 23 -2.30 1.14 5.99
C ALA A 23 -2.66 0.91 7.45
N TYR A 24 -1.77 0.28 8.20
CA TYR A 24 -1.94 0.08 9.65
C TYR A 24 -0.69 0.48 10.43
N GLY A 25 -0.88 0.76 11.72
CA GLY A 25 0.15 1.33 12.59
C GLY A 25 0.24 2.85 12.42
N PHE A 26 1.45 3.41 12.50
CA PHE A 26 1.71 4.86 12.42
C PHE A 26 1.05 5.71 13.52
N SER A 27 0.47 5.08 14.54
CA SER A 27 -0.14 5.74 15.70
C SER A 27 0.50 5.22 16.99
N PRO A 28 1.08 6.08 17.84
CA PRO A 28 1.21 7.55 17.71
C PRO A 28 2.14 8.00 16.57
N SER A 29 2.09 9.28 16.19
CA SER A 29 2.92 9.85 15.11
C SER A 29 4.40 9.47 15.26
N GLY A 30 5.04 9.07 14.16
CA GLY A 30 6.41 8.57 14.15
C GLY A 30 6.56 7.10 14.52
N SER A 31 5.47 6.42 14.89
CA SER A 31 5.48 4.97 15.10
C SER A 31 5.71 4.24 13.78
N TRP A 32 6.30 3.06 13.91
CA TRP A 32 6.41 2.13 12.81
C TRP A 32 5.03 1.71 12.30
N GLY A 33 4.92 1.55 10.99
CA GLY A 33 3.70 1.12 10.34
C GLY A 33 4.00 0.48 9.00
N GLN A 34 2.94 -0.03 8.39
CA GLN A 34 3.04 -0.83 7.19
C GLN A 34 1.89 -0.52 6.25
N VAL A 35 2.20 -0.55 4.96
CA VAL A 35 1.24 -0.38 3.88
C VAL A 35 1.31 -1.59 2.98
N TYR A 36 0.15 -2.13 2.67
CA TYR A 36 -0.08 -3.18 1.70
C TYR A 36 -0.80 -2.56 0.52
N THR A 37 -0.35 -2.86 -0.69
CA THR A 37 -1.01 -2.44 -1.91
C THR A 37 -1.17 -3.63 -2.82
N GLU A 38 -2.40 -3.88 -3.24
CA GLU A 38 -2.78 -4.99 -4.10
C GLU A 38 -3.41 -4.44 -5.39
N TYR A 39 -3.01 -5.01 -6.52
CA TYR A 39 -3.69 -4.84 -7.79
C TYR A 39 -3.56 -6.12 -8.61
N ASN A 40 -4.69 -6.78 -8.87
CA ASN A 40 -4.76 -8.11 -9.49
C ASN A 40 -3.80 -9.09 -8.78
N ASP A 41 -2.88 -9.71 -9.50
CA ASP A 41 -1.92 -10.67 -8.93
C ASP A 41 -0.63 -10.04 -8.37
N ILE A 42 -0.58 -8.70 -8.22
CA ILE A 42 0.58 -8.00 -7.67
C ILE A 42 0.25 -7.49 -6.28
N THR A 43 1.04 -7.93 -5.31
CA THR A 43 0.99 -7.41 -3.94
C THR A 43 2.33 -6.81 -3.58
N ILE A 44 2.31 -5.55 -3.16
CA ILE A 44 3.46 -4.82 -2.64
C ILE A 44 3.25 -4.54 -1.17
N THR A 45 4.32 -4.71 -0.40
CA THR A 45 4.33 -4.42 1.03
C THR A 45 5.49 -3.49 1.36
N VAL A 46 5.20 -2.38 2.03
CA VAL A 46 6.20 -1.38 2.42
C VAL A 46 6.04 -1.01 3.88
N LYS A 47 7.15 -0.98 4.61
CA LYS A 47 7.23 -0.58 6.02
C LYS A 47 7.87 0.81 6.12
N GLY A 48 7.49 1.58 7.14
CA GLY A 48 8.13 2.85 7.44
C GLY A 48 7.52 3.58 8.64
N TYR A 49 8.02 4.78 8.93
CA TYR A 49 7.59 5.60 10.06
C TYR A 49 6.63 6.73 9.68
N HIS A 50 6.53 7.06 8.39
CA HIS A 50 5.71 8.15 7.87
C HIS A 50 4.62 7.60 6.97
N ARG A 51 3.38 7.55 7.47
CA ARG A 51 2.20 6.99 6.78
C ARG A 51 2.10 7.43 5.32
N LYS A 52 2.06 8.74 5.05
CA LYS A 52 1.95 9.29 3.69
C LYS A 52 3.10 8.84 2.78
N LYS A 53 4.34 8.95 3.26
CA LYS A 53 5.54 8.54 2.49
C LYS A 53 5.54 7.05 2.20
N THR A 54 5.12 6.22 3.15
CA THR A 54 5.01 4.77 2.99
C THR A 54 3.93 4.40 1.97
N ILE A 55 2.78 5.09 1.98
CA ILE A 55 1.71 4.88 0.98
C ILE A 55 2.21 5.19 -0.43
N ILE A 56 2.80 6.38 -0.63
CA ILE A 56 3.33 6.78 -1.94
C ILE A 56 4.40 5.80 -2.42
N ARG A 57 5.32 5.39 -1.55
CA ARG A 57 6.36 4.40 -1.88
C ARG A 57 5.78 3.04 -2.28
N SER A 58 4.70 2.61 -1.64
CA SER A 58 3.99 1.38 -1.98
C SER A 58 3.39 1.45 -3.38
N LEU A 59 2.75 2.58 -3.72
CA LEU A 59 2.18 2.82 -5.05
C LEU A 59 3.25 2.95 -6.14
N SER A 60 4.37 3.63 -5.88
CA SER A 60 5.49 3.72 -6.83
C SER A 60 6.04 2.33 -7.18
N ARG A 61 6.25 1.48 -6.17
CA ARG A 61 6.71 0.09 -6.37
C ARG A 61 5.69 -0.78 -7.10
N LEU A 62 4.40 -0.57 -6.86
CA LEU A 62 3.35 -1.24 -7.62
C LEU A 62 3.45 -0.84 -9.10
N ASN A 63 3.58 0.45 -9.38
CA ASN A 63 3.71 0.95 -10.75
C ASN A 63 4.95 0.39 -11.45
N GLU A 64 6.11 0.39 -10.79
CA GLU A 64 7.34 -0.25 -11.30
C GLU A 64 7.11 -1.74 -11.62
N SER A 65 6.43 -2.47 -10.73
CA SER A 65 6.13 -3.90 -10.94
C SER A 65 5.16 -4.15 -12.10
N LEU A 66 4.21 -3.23 -12.32
CA LEU A 66 3.29 -3.29 -13.44
C LEU A 66 3.99 -3.04 -14.77
N LEU A 67 4.89 -2.04 -14.83
CA LEU A 67 5.68 -1.74 -16.02
C LEU A 67 6.58 -2.92 -16.39
N ASN A 68 7.28 -3.51 -15.42
CA ASN A 68 8.15 -4.65 -15.69
C ASN A 68 7.37 -5.88 -16.20
N LYS A 69 6.16 -6.16 -15.67
CA LYS A 69 5.30 -7.23 -16.20
C LYS A 69 4.81 -6.97 -17.64
N MET A 70 4.75 -5.72 -18.08
CA MET A 70 4.37 -5.37 -19.45
C MET A 70 5.52 -5.56 -20.44
N GLU A 71 6.78 -5.41 -20.00
CA GLU A 71 7.96 -5.62 -20.85
C GLU A 71 8.24 -7.11 -21.14
N ASP A 72 7.76 -8.02 -20.28
CA ASP A 72 7.90 -9.48 -20.44
C ASP A 72 6.84 -10.14 -21.36
N LYS A 73 5.99 -9.36 -22.04
CA LYS A 73 4.93 -9.83 -22.97
C LYS A 73 5.16 -9.35 -24.39
#